data_AF-A0A3D3EWY3-F1
#
_entry.id   AF-A0A3D3EWY3-F1
#
_cell.length_a   1.000
_cell.length_b   1.000
_cell.length_c   1.000
_cell.angle_alpha   90.00
_cell.angle_beta   90.00
_cell.angle_gamma   90.00
#
_symmetry.space_group_name_H-M   'P 1'
#
loop_
_entity.id
_entity.type
_entity.pdbx_description
1 polymer ?
#
loop_
_entity_poly.entity_id
_entity_poly.type
_entity_poly.pdbx_seq_one_letter_code
_entity_poly.pdbx_strand_id
1 'polypeptide(L)'
;MRRLTFASILFGIWSLAFAVIWFHNVALQTICLVTLIVLTLLVLGSKKLIQELRLLLPFIAMLIVVYAIFILLGIDPEGKGALQYWINYGLPRALLLVNAVLAFRLCFAFVSVDKLLSSGAGIHRLKYLILGKILYEAAANSYHQLKYWQELIPTVRAQDNKGLKDRFKTGLSSTLALILYIMAEAKYKGERIDNLIATCHKEKR
;
A
#
# COMPACT_ATOMS: atom_id res chain seq x y z
N MET A 1 16.77 -12.72 0.26
CA MET A 1 17.26 -11.60 1.09
C MET A 1 18.09 -10.54 0.36
N ARG A 2 19.20 -10.86 -0.34
CA ARG A 2 20.08 -9.84 -0.97
C ARG A 2 19.38 -8.83 -1.90
N ARG A 3 18.37 -9.26 -2.66
CA ARG A 3 17.59 -8.37 -3.54
C ARG A 3 16.64 -7.44 -2.79
N LEU A 4 16.06 -7.90 -1.68
CA LEU A 4 15.21 -7.08 -0.81
C LEU A 4 16.04 -6.01 -0.10
N THR A 5 17.18 -6.40 0.47
CA THR A 5 18.09 -5.45 1.12
C THR A 5 18.61 -4.43 0.11
N PHE A 6 18.95 -4.86 -1.11
CA PHE A 6 19.36 -3.95 -2.17
C PHE A 6 18.23 -2.98 -2.57
N ALA A 7 17.00 -3.47 -2.79
CA ALA A 7 15.86 -2.63 -3.12
C ALA A 7 15.54 -1.62 -2.01
N SER A 8 15.60 -2.03 -0.74
CA SER A 8 15.39 -1.15 0.41
C SER A 8 16.50 -0.09 0.54
N ILE A 9 17.76 -0.47 0.32
CA ILE A 9 18.89 0.48 0.35
C ILE A 9 18.76 1.48 -0.81
N LEU A 10 18.44 1.00 -2.01
CA LEU A 10 18.25 1.84 -3.19
C LEU A 10 17.13 2.86 -2.97
N PHE A 11 16.00 2.41 -2.42
CA PHE A 11 14.89 3.29 -2.06
C PHE A 11 15.27 4.28 -0.95
N GLY A 12 16.05 3.85 0.04
CA GLY A 12 16.56 4.71 1.11
C GLY A 12 17.47 5.82 0.59
N ILE A 13 18.41 5.49 -0.31
CA ILE A 13 19.30 6.46 -0.96
C ILE A 13 18.46 7.45 -1.79
N TRP A 14 17.51 6.93 -2.57
CA TRP A 14 16.60 7.76 -3.35
C TRP A 14 15.80 8.72 -2.46
N SER A 15 15.27 8.24 -1.34
CA SER A 15 14.51 9.06 -0.39
C SER A 15 15.38 10.16 0.22
N LEU A 16 16.62 9.86 0.61
CA LEU A 16 17.54 10.86 1.16
C LEU A 16 17.89 11.94 0.12
N ALA A 17 18.15 11.52 -1.11
CA ALA A 17 18.43 12.41 -2.24
C ALA A 17 17.26 13.36 -2.56
N PHE A 18 16.06 12.83 -2.78
CA PHE A 18 14.94 13.62 -3.31
C PHE A 18 14.04 14.24 -2.24
N ALA A 19 13.92 13.62 -1.06
CA ALA A 19 13.08 14.15 0.03
C ALA A 19 13.83 15.12 0.95
N VAL A 20 15.17 15.03 1.04
CA VAL A 20 15.97 15.91 1.92
C VAL A 20 16.81 16.89 1.12
N ILE A 21 17.66 16.42 0.20
CA ILE A 21 18.66 17.28 -0.46
C ILE A 21 18.01 18.11 -1.59
N TRP A 22 17.24 17.48 -2.47
CA TRP A 22 16.66 18.14 -3.66
C TRP A 22 15.18 18.49 -3.52
N PHE A 23 14.67 18.59 -2.29
CA PHE A 23 13.24 18.83 -2.04
C PHE A 23 12.70 20.10 -2.71
N HIS A 24 13.49 21.18 -2.72
CA HIS A 24 13.07 22.48 -3.28
C HIS A 24 13.30 22.58 -4.80
N ASN A 25 14.01 21.63 -5.41
CA ASN A 25 14.37 21.71 -6.83
C ASN A 25 13.31 21.01 -7.70
N VAL A 26 12.30 21.79 -8.10
CA VAL A 26 11.18 21.30 -8.93
C VAL A 26 11.68 20.70 -10.24
N ALA A 27 12.67 21.31 -10.90
CA ALA A 27 13.21 20.82 -12.17
C ALA A 27 13.79 19.40 -12.03
N LEU A 28 14.59 19.15 -10.99
CA LEU A 28 15.12 17.82 -10.71
C LEU A 28 14.02 16.80 -10.37
N GLN A 29 12.99 17.22 -9.64
CA GLN A 29 11.85 16.36 -9.33
C GLN A 29 11.03 16.01 -10.58
N THR A 30 10.84 16.94 -11.51
CA THR A 30 10.14 16.68 -12.78
C THR A 30 10.95 15.75 -13.68
N ILE A 31 12.27 15.96 -13.79
CA ILE A 31 13.15 15.06 -14.53
C ILE A 31 13.07 13.64 -13.93
N CYS A 32 13.16 13.53 -12.60
CA CYS A 32 13.02 12.25 -11.91
C CYS A 32 11.64 11.60 -12.14
N LEU A 33 10.57 12.39 -12.21
CA LEU A 33 9.23 11.88 -12.50
C LEU A 33 9.15 11.29 -13.91
N VAL A 34 9.67 12.00 -14.91
CA VAL A 34 9.69 11.50 -16.30
C VAL A 34 10.50 10.22 -16.40
N THR A 35 11.70 10.17 -15.79
CA THR A 35 12.52 8.95 -15.81
C THR A 35 11.84 7.79 -15.10
N LEU A 36 11.20 8.03 -13.94
CA LEU A 36 10.46 7.01 -13.22
C LEU A 36 9.24 6.52 -14.01
N ILE A 37 8.49 7.40 -14.68
CA ILE A 37 7.36 7.01 -15.53
C ILE A 37 7.84 6.10 -16.66
N VAL A 38 8.92 6.49 -17.36
CA VAL A 38 9.49 5.68 -18.46
C VAL A 38 9.96 4.32 -17.95
N LEU A 39 10.74 4.29 -16.86
CA LEU A 39 11.22 3.04 -16.27
C LEU A 39 10.08 2.15 -15.78
N THR A 40 9.07 2.73 -15.14
CA THR A 40 7.90 1.99 -14.64
C THR A 40 7.09 1.42 -15.80
N LEU A 41 6.94 2.18 -16.90
CA LEU A 41 6.25 1.73 -18.10
C LEU A 41 6.98 0.55 -18.75
N LEU A 42 8.31 0.58 -18.81
CA LEU A 42 9.14 -0.50 -19.34
C LEU A 42 9.10 -1.77 -18.47
N VAL A 43 9.11 -1.63 -17.13
CA VAL A 43 9.21 -2.77 -16.20
C VAL A 43 7.84 -3.40 -15.89
N LEU A 44 6.81 -2.58 -15.65
CA LEU A 44 5.50 -3.03 -15.14
C LEU A 44 4.40 -3.02 -16.21
N GLY A 45 4.58 -2.27 -17.29
CA GLY A 45 3.59 -2.07 -18.36
C GLY A 45 2.55 -0.98 -18.05
N SER A 46 1.89 -0.49 -19.11
CA SER A 46 0.96 0.65 -19.06
C SER A 46 -0.25 0.42 -18.16
N LYS A 47 -0.82 -0.79 -18.14
CA LYS A 47 -2.01 -1.11 -17.34
C LYS A 47 -1.78 -0.93 -15.83
N LYS A 48 -0.63 -1.40 -15.33
CA LYS A 48 -0.28 -1.26 -13.90
C LYS A 48 0.03 0.20 -13.57
N LEU A 49 0.76 0.89 -14.43
CA LEU A 49 1.06 2.32 -14.24
C LEU A 49 -0.21 3.17 -14.10
N ILE A 50 -1.23 2.91 -14.93
CA ILE A 50 -2.52 3.61 -14.85
C ILE A 50 -3.25 3.29 -13.53
N GLN A 51 -3.21 2.04 -13.06
CA GLN A 51 -3.81 1.67 -11.77
C GLN A 51 -3.14 2.40 -10.60
N GLU A 52 -1.82 2.49 -10.58
CA GLU A 52 -1.07 3.19 -9.52
C GLU A 52 -1.37 4.70 -9.55
N LEU A 53 -1.38 5.33 -10.73
CA LEU A 53 -1.76 6.75 -10.87
C LEU A 53 -3.22 6.99 -10.45
N ARG A 54 -4.13 6.07 -10.76
CA ARG A 54 -5.54 6.16 -10.33
C ARG A 54 -5.67 6.09 -8.81
N LEU A 55 -4.81 5.32 -8.13
CA LEU A 55 -4.79 5.20 -6.67
C LEU A 55 -4.27 6.48 -6.00
N LEU A 56 -3.37 7.20 -6.67
CA LEU A 56 -2.84 8.50 -6.22
C LEU A 56 -3.80 9.67 -6.47
N LEU A 57 -4.67 9.55 -7.48
CA LEU A 57 -5.60 10.59 -7.88
C LEU A 57 -6.46 11.17 -6.74
N PRO A 58 -7.09 10.39 -5.84
CA PRO A 58 -7.86 10.97 -4.73
C PRO A 58 -7.02 11.82 -3.78
N PHE A 59 -5.75 11.46 -3.55
CA PHE A 59 -4.84 12.24 -2.71
C PHE A 59 -4.46 13.56 -3.37
N ILE A 60 -4.12 13.53 -4.66
CA ILE A 60 -3.79 14.73 -5.43
C ILE A 60 -5.02 15.65 -5.52
N ALA A 61 -6.20 15.08 -5.78
CA ALA A 61 -7.45 15.84 -5.82
C ALA A 61 -7.75 16.51 -4.48
N MET A 62 -7.58 15.80 -3.35
CA MET A 62 -7.73 16.39 -2.02
C MET A 62 -6.75 17.55 -1.81
N LEU A 63 -5.47 17.38 -2.15
CA LEU A 63 -4.46 18.44 -2.05
C LEU A 63 -4.83 19.68 -2.87
N ILE A 64 -5.28 19.49 -4.11
CA ILE A 64 -5.75 20.58 -4.98
C ILE A 64 -6.92 21.32 -4.33
N VAL A 65 -7.91 20.60 -3.80
CA VAL A 65 -9.09 21.21 -3.14
C VAL A 65 -8.67 22.02 -1.92
N VAL A 66 -7.81 21.47 -1.06
CA VAL A 66 -7.32 22.17 0.14
C VAL A 66 -6.57 23.45 -0.24
N TYR A 67 -5.67 23.37 -1.23
CA TYR A 67 -4.94 24.55 -1.70
C TYR A 67 -5.85 25.58 -2.36
N ALA A 68 -6.85 25.14 -3.14
CA ALA A 68 -7.83 26.05 -3.73
C ALA A 68 -8.63 26.81 -2.64
N ILE A 69 -9.04 26.13 -1.57
CA ILE A 69 -9.72 26.76 -0.43
C ILE A 69 -8.80 27.80 0.22
N PHE A 70 -7.53 27.48 0.46
CA PHE A 70 -6.59 28.43 1.07
C PHE A 70 -6.28 29.64 0.18
N ILE A 71 -6.23 29.45 -1.14
CA ILE A 71 -6.10 30.53 -2.11
C ILE A 71 -7.35 31.43 -2.09
N LEU A 72 -8.56 30.84 -2.08
CA LEU A 72 -9.83 31.58 -2.02
C LEU A 72 -10.00 32.36 -0.71
N LEU A 73 -9.53 31.82 0.41
CA LEU A 73 -9.53 32.48 1.72
C LEU A 73 -8.43 33.55 1.86
N GLY A 74 -7.55 33.69 0.85
CA GLY A 74 -6.47 34.69 0.88
C GLY A 74 -5.43 34.43 1.96
N ILE A 75 -5.27 33.19 2.41
CA ILE A 75 -4.30 32.84 3.47
C ILE A 75 -2.90 32.90 2.87
N ASP A 76 -2.17 33.94 3.23
CA ASP A 76 -0.80 34.18 2.78
C ASP A 76 0.13 34.39 3.99
N PRO A 77 0.78 33.32 4.47
CA PRO A 77 1.65 33.40 5.64
C PRO A 77 2.97 34.14 5.37
N GLU A 78 3.36 34.36 4.11
CA GLU A 78 4.63 35.00 3.74
C GLU A 78 4.48 36.35 3.03
N GLY A 79 3.25 36.82 2.79
CA GLY A 79 2.98 38.08 2.11
C GLY A 79 3.38 38.11 0.62
N LYS A 80 3.53 36.94 -0.01
CA LYS A 80 4.00 36.78 -1.41
C LYS A 80 2.85 36.58 -2.42
N GLY A 81 1.61 36.74 -1.98
CA GLY A 81 0.40 36.38 -2.70
C GLY A 81 0.01 34.92 -2.47
N ALA A 82 -1.21 34.69 -1.99
CA ALA A 82 -1.73 33.35 -1.64
C ALA A 82 -1.55 32.34 -2.78
N LEU A 83 -1.83 32.73 -4.02
CA LEU A 83 -1.68 31.85 -5.19
C LEU A 83 -0.23 31.39 -5.40
N GLN A 84 0.72 32.32 -5.36
CA GLN A 84 2.12 32.01 -5.63
C GLN A 84 2.75 31.20 -4.50
N TYR A 85 2.38 31.51 -3.25
CA TYR A 85 2.81 30.73 -2.09
C TYR A 85 2.30 29.29 -2.15
N TRP A 86 0.99 29.08 -2.34
CA TRP A 86 0.41 27.73 -2.31
C TRP A 86 0.83 26.86 -3.50
N ILE A 87 1.11 27.45 -4.67
CA ILE A 87 1.68 26.71 -5.80
C ILE A 87 3.11 26.27 -5.51
N ASN A 88 3.98 27.20 -5.07
CA ASN A 88 5.38 26.89 -4.76
C ASN A 88 5.51 25.93 -3.57
N TYR A 89 4.55 25.98 -2.64
CA TYR A 89 4.48 25.07 -1.50
C TYR A 89 3.92 23.70 -1.91
N GLY A 90 2.83 23.66 -2.67
CA GLY A 90 2.11 22.43 -2.98
C GLY A 90 2.78 21.58 -4.05
N LEU A 91 3.32 22.20 -5.09
CA LEU A 91 3.85 21.51 -6.26
C LEU A 91 5.02 20.55 -5.93
N PRO A 92 6.06 20.95 -5.17
CA PRO A 92 7.16 20.04 -4.84
C PRO A 92 6.69 18.85 -3.99
N ARG A 93 5.69 19.06 -3.11
CA ARG A 93 5.14 18.01 -2.25
C ARG A 93 4.32 16.99 -3.03
N ALA A 94 3.48 17.47 -3.96
CA ALA A 94 2.72 16.60 -4.85
C ALA A 94 3.66 15.80 -5.77
N LEU A 95 4.67 16.44 -6.35
CA LEU A 95 5.69 15.79 -7.17
C LEU A 95 6.47 14.75 -6.37
N LEU A 96 6.93 15.08 -5.17
CA LEU A 96 7.62 14.15 -4.27
C LEU A 96 6.75 12.92 -3.97
N LEU A 97 5.47 13.11 -3.68
CA LEU A 97 4.54 12.01 -3.38
C LEU A 97 4.42 11.04 -4.56
N VAL A 98 4.17 11.55 -5.77
CA VAL A 98 4.07 10.71 -6.97
C VAL A 98 5.40 10.00 -7.25
N ASN A 99 6.51 10.74 -7.15
CA ASN A 99 7.84 10.20 -7.32
C ASN A 99 8.16 9.08 -6.31
N ALA A 100 7.81 9.26 -5.04
CA ALA A 100 8.07 8.29 -3.99
C ALA A 100 7.29 6.99 -4.21
N VAL A 101 6.02 7.10 -4.63
CA VAL A 101 5.20 5.91 -4.92
C VAL A 101 5.73 5.15 -6.13
N LEU A 102 6.10 5.85 -7.21
CA LEU A 102 6.68 5.21 -8.40
C LEU A 102 8.05 4.59 -8.11
N ALA A 103 8.93 5.30 -7.39
CA ALA A 103 10.24 4.80 -7.00
C ALA A 103 10.13 3.56 -6.09
N PHE A 104 9.22 3.60 -5.11
CA PHE A 104 8.92 2.45 -4.26
C PHE A 104 8.47 1.27 -5.12
N ARG A 105 7.50 1.47 -6.00
CA ARG A 105 6.97 0.40 -6.84
C ARG A 105 8.03 -0.20 -7.75
N LEU A 106 8.87 0.63 -8.37
CA LEU A 106 9.97 0.18 -9.22
C LEU A 106 11.00 -0.64 -8.43
N CYS A 107 11.40 -0.17 -7.25
CA CYS A 107 12.36 -0.90 -6.40
C CYS A 107 11.82 -2.26 -5.97
N PHE A 108 10.54 -2.32 -5.61
CA PHE A 108 9.90 -3.55 -5.13
C PHE A 108 9.33 -4.44 -6.25
N ALA A 109 9.24 -3.98 -7.50
CA ALA A 109 8.81 -4.80 -8.64
C ALA A 109 9.72 -6.02 -8.89
N PHE A 110 11.00 -5.90 -8.53
CA PHE A 110 11.98 -6.98 -8.68
C PHE A 110 11.99 -7.98 -7.51
N VAL A 111 11.18 -7.73 -6.48
CA VAL A 111 11.04 -8.58 -5.29
C VAL A 111 9.73 -9.34 -5.40
N SER A 112 9.79 -10.66 -5.57
CA SER A 112 8.61 -11.52 -5.44
C SER A 112 8.64 -12.28 -4.12
N VAL A 113 7.48 -12.44 -3.50
CA VAL A 113 7.30 -13.19 -2.25
C VAL A 113 7.77 -14.63 -2.43
N ASP A 114 7.48 -15.25 -3.58
CA ASP A 114 7.92 -16.62 -3.89
C ASP A 114 9.45 -16.75 -3.99
N LYS A 115 10.15 -15.71 -4.48
CA LYS A 115 11.62 -15.67 -4.48
C LYS A 115 12.19 -15.36 -3.10
N LEU A 116 11.40 -14.78 -2.20
CA LEU A 116 11.78 -14.62 -0.80
C LEU A 116 11.72 -15.97 -0.08
N LEU A 117 10.68 -16.77 -0.38
CA LEU A 117 10.49 -18.12 0.15
C LEU A 117 11.60 -19.09 -0.28
N SER A 118 12.13 -18.95 -1.51
CA SER A 118 13.26 -19.76 -1.99
C SER A 118 14.64 -19.20 -1.64
N SER A 119 14.71 -18.00 -1.05
CA SER A 119 15.98 -17.49 -0.55
C SER A 119 16.28 -18.22 0.75
N GLY A 120 17.35 -19.04 0.79
CA GLY A 120 17.71 -19.97 1.87
C GLY A 120 17.91 -19.38 3.27
N ALA A 121 16.93 -18.62 3.75
CA ALA A 121 16.76 -18.19 5.11
C ALA A 121 16.25 -19.38 5.92
N GLY A 122 16.70 -19.49 7.18
CA GLY A 122 16.27 -20.56 8.07
C GLY A 122 14.74 -20.67 8.13
N ILE A 123 14.24 -21.90 8.11
CA ILE A 123 12.81 -22.25 8.04
C ILE A 123 11.98 -21.53 9.11
N HIS A 124 12.59 -21.26 10.27
CA HIS A 124 11.99 -20.56 11.41
C HIS A 124 11.63 -19.09 11.12
N ARG A 125 12.34 -18.40 10.24
CA ARG A 125 11.97 -17.04 9.79
C ARG A 125 10.99 -17.10 8.64
N LEU A 126 11.14 -18.11 7.78
CA LEU A 126 10.25 -18.34 6.64
C LEU A 126 8.82 -18.65 7.07
N LYS A 127 8.64 -19.28 8.24
CA LYS A 127 7.33 -19.65 8.78
C LYS A 127 6.35 -18.47 8.86
N TYR A 128 6.84 -17.29 9.25
CA TYR A 128 6.00 -16.09 9.35
C TYR A 128 5.59 -15.56 7.98
N LEU A 129 6.47 -15.65 6.98
CA LEU A 129 6.15 -15.27 5.60
C LEU A 129 5.17 -16.26 4.97
N ILE A 130 5.35 -17.56 5.21
CA ILE A 130 4.43 -18.62 4.74
C ILE A 130 3.05 -18.42 5.37
N LEU A 131 3.00 -18.26 6.69
CA LEU A 131 1.75 -18.04 7.40
C LEU A 131 1.06 -16.75 6.91
N GLY A 132 1.80 -15.65 6.78
CA GLY A 132 1.28 -14.39 6.24
C GLY A 132 0.71 -14.53 4.83
N LYS A 133 1.39 -15.25 3.93
CA LYS A 133 0.91 -15.52 2.57
C LYS A 133 -0.39 -16.32 2.60
N ILE A 134 -0.45 -17.40 3.38
CA ILE A 134 -1.64 -18.25 3.46
C ILE A 134 -2.82 -17.48 4.07
N LEU A 135 -2.59 -16.66 5.09
CA LEU A 135 -3.63 -15.83 5.70
C LEU A 135 -4.13 -14.73 4.75
N TYR A 136 -3.23 -14.13 3.96
CA TYR A 136 -3.63 -13.15 2.95
C TYR A 136 -4.51 -13.79 1.87
N GLU A 137 -4.11 -14.95 1.35
CA GLU A 137 -4.90 -15.69 0.36
C GLU A 137 -6.26 -16.15 0.95
N ALA A 138 -6.25 -16.64 2.19
CA ALA A 138 -7.48 -17.01 2.89
C ALA A 138 -8.41 -15.81 3.03
N ALA A 139 -7.90 -14.66 3.51
CA ALA A 139 -8.67 -13.43 3.68
C ALA A 139 -9.27 -12.91 2.37
N ALA A 140 -8.47 -12.89 1.30
CA ALA A 140 -8.89 -12.41 -0.01
C ALA A 140 -10.03 -13.27 -0.59
N ASN A 141 -9.92 -14.59 -0.46
CA ASN A 141 -10.93 -15.52 -0.96
C ASN A 141 -12.18 -15.55 -0.06
N SER A 142 -12.00 -15.50 1.26
CA SER A 142 -13.11 -15.59 2.22
C SER A 142 -13.96 -14.34 2.27
N TYR A 143 -13.40 -13.15 1.96
CA TYR A 143 -14.15 -11.89 2.04
C TYR A 143 -15.41 -11.87 1.17
N HIS A 144 -15.30 -12.28 -0.10
CA HIS A 144 -16.45 -12.33 -1.01
C HIS A 144 -17.51 -13.32 -0.53
N GLN A 145 -17.08 -14.48 -0.04
CA GLN A 145 -17.98 -15.51 0.45
C GLN A 145 -18.68 -15.09 1.75
N LEU A 146 -17.96 -14.48 2.69
CA LEU A 146 -18.50 -13.93 3.93
C LEU A 146 -19.54 -12.84 3.66
N LYS A 147 -19.25 -11.94 2.71
CA LYS A 147 -20.18 -10.90 2.31
C LYS A 147 -21.46 -11.50 1.72
N TYR A 148 -21.33 -12.49 0.84
CA TYR A 148 -22.46 -13.21 0.27
C TYR A 148 -23.33 -13.90 1.34
N TRP A 149 -22.71 -14.58 2.31
CA TRP A 149 -23.44 -15.21 3.42
C TRP A 149 -24.14 -14.18 4.32
N GLN A 150 -23.55 -13.01 4.53
CA GLN A 150 -24.18 -11.92 5.29
C GLN A 150 -25.36 -11.31 4.54
N GLU A 151 -25.27 -11.19 3.21
CA GLU A 151 -26.37 -10.74 2.34
C GLU A 151 -27.52 -11.76 2.26
N LEU A 152 -27.32 -13.00 2.68
CA LEU A 152 -28.38 -14.01 2.80
C LEU A 152 -29.15 -13.92 4.13
N ILE A 153 -28.64 -13.19 5.12
CA ILE A 153 -29.29 -13.06 6.42
C ILE A 153 -30.53 -12.15 6.26
N PRO A 154 -31.74 -12.61 6.63
CA PRO A 154 -32.97 -11.86 6.41
C PRO A 154 -32.98 -10.48 7.08
N THR A 155 -32.34 -10.35 8.25
CA THR A 155 -32.21 -9.08 8.99
C THR A 155 -31.33 -8.06 8.26
N VAL A 156 -30.32 -8.52 7.51
CA VAL A 156 -29.43 -7.67 6.70
C VAL A 156 -30.13 -7.25 5.40
N ARG A 157 -30.87 -8.15 4.75
CA ARG A 157 -31.72 -7.81 3.58
C ARG A 157 -32.82 -6.82 3.91
N ALA A 158 -33.41 -6.91 5.10
CA ALA A 158 -34.40 -5.94 5.56
C ALA A 158 -33.81 -4.52 5.78
N GLN A 159 -32.48 -4.41 5.86
CA GLN A 159 -31.73 -3.15 6.07
C GLN A 159 -31.19 -2.51 4.78
N ASP A 160 -31.35 -3.14 3.60
CA ASP A 160 -30.78 -2.65 2.33
C ASP A 160 -31.27 -1.24 1.90
N ASN A 161 -32.35 -0.76 2.52
CA ASN A 161 -32.99 0.53 2.21
C ASN A 161 -32.75 1.66 3.24
N LYS A 162 -31.71 1.62 4.09
CA LYS A 162 -31.45 2.72 5.05
C LYS A 162 -30.00 3.15 5.16
N GLY A 163 -29.81 4.47 5.13
CA GLY A 163 -28.79 5.31 5.77
C GLY A 163 -27.29 4.93 5.72
N LEU A 164 -26.44 5.96 5.76
CA LEU A 164 -24.98 5.81 5.90
C LEU A 164 -24.57 4.99 7.14
N LYS A 165 -25.36 5.06 8.22
CA LYS A 165 -25.14 4.36 9.49
C LYS A 165 -25.30 2.84 9.39
N ASP A 166 -26.30 2.36 8.67
CA ASP A 166 -26.54 0.91 8.57
C ASP A 166 -25.53 0.27 7.61
N ARG A 167 -25.16 0.96 6.52
CA ARG A 167 -24.02 0.59 5.67
C ARG A 167 -22.72 0.44 6.46
N PHE A 168 -22.45 1.38 7.38
CA PHE A 168 -21.28 1.30 8.26
C PHE A 168 -21.32 0.06 9.17
N LYS A 169 -22.47 -0.21 9.81
CA LYS A 169 -22.64 -1.40 10.67
C LYS A 169 -22.45 -2.71 9.91
N THR A 170 -22.97 -2.81 8.69
CA THR A 170 -22.79 -3.98 7.83
C THR A 170 -21.33 -4.14 7.44
N GLY A 171 -20.66 -3.07 7.02
CA GLY A 171 -19.21 -3.12 6.72
C GLY A 171 -18.37 -3.53 7.94
N LEU A 172 -18.74 -3.04 9.13
CA LEU A 172 -18.10 -3.41 10.38
C LEU A 172 -18.29 -4.89 10.71
N SER A 173 -19.52 -5.42 10.56
CA SER A 173 -19.79 -6.84 10.84
C SER A 173 -19.08 -7.77 9.85
N SER A 174 -19.01 -7.41 8.57
CA SER A 174 -18.19 -8.12 7.56
C SER A 174 -16.73 -8.16 7.94
N THR A 175 -16.18 -7.02 8.37
CA THR A 175 -14.77 -6.89 8.73
C THR A 175 -14.46 -7.70 9.99
N LEU A 176 -15.35 -7.67 10.99
CA LEU A 176 -15.18 -8.38 12.25
C LEU A 176 -15.28 -9.89 12.06
N ALA A 177 -16.23 -10.35 11.24
CA ALA A 177 -16.34 -11.76 10.87
C ALA A 177 -15.09 -12.25 10.11
N LEU A 178 -14.54 -11.42 9.20
CA LEU A 178 -13.30 -11.71 8.50
C LEU A 178 -12.11 -11.82 9.47
N ILE A 179 -11.99 -10.89 10.43
CA ILE A 179 -10.92 -10.92 11.44
C ILE A 179 -11.00 -12.20 12.28
N LEU A 180 -12.19 -12.56 12.77
CA LEU A 180 -12.38 -13.78 13.57
C LEU A 180 -12.02 -15.03 12.77
N TYR A 181 -12.43 -15.09 11.50
CA TYR A 181 -12.05 -16.18 10.60
C TYR A 181 -10.53 -16.28 10.42
N ILE A 182 -9.87 -15.17 10.12
CA ILE A 182 -8.40 -15.13 9.96
C ILE A 182 -7.68 -15.52 11.25
N MET A 183 -8.17 -15.09 12.42
CA MET A 183 -7.58 -15.45 13.71
C MET A 183 -7.66 -16.95 13.98
N ALA A 184 -8.80 -17.58 13.70
CA ALA A 184 -8.96 -19.03 13.82
C ALA A 184 -8.03 -19.77 12.86
N GLU A 185 -7.96 -19.31 11.61
CA GLU A 185 -7.09 -19.89 10.58
C GLU A 185 -5.61 -19.73 10.92
N ALA A 186 -5.21 -18.60 11.50
CA ALA A 186 -3.85 -18.33 11.94
C ALA A 186 -3.41 -19.28 13.06
N LYS A 187 -4.30 -19.58 14.01
CA LYS A 187 -4.02 -20.54 15.07
C LYS A 187 -3.80 -21.94 14.49
N TYR A 188 -4.78 -22.44 13.73
CA TYR A 188 -4.73 -23.81 13.21
C TYR A 188 -3.57 -24.03 12.23
N LYS A 189 -3.36 -23.09 11.30
CA LYS A 189 -2.26 -23.20 10.32
C LYS A 189 -0.90 -22.91 10.94
N GLY A 190 -0.83 -22.00 11.91
CA GLY A 190 0.38 -21.74 12.67
C GLY A 190 0.88 -23.00 13.39
N GLU A 191 0.00 -23.65 14.16
CA GLU A 191 0.31 -24.91 14.86
C GLU A 191 0.74 -26.01 13.88
N ARG A 192 0.05 -26.13 12.74
CA ARG A 192 0.42 -27.11 11.70
C ARG A 192 1.80 -26.85 11.11
N ILE A 193 2.14 -25.59 10.81
CA ILE A 193 3.47 -25.23 10.28
C ILE A 193 4.55 -25.52 11.31
N ASP A 194 4.32 -25.16 12.58
CA ASP A 194 5.28 -25.43 13.65
C ASP A 194 5.51 -26.94 13.84
N ASN A 195 4.46 -27.76 13.79
CA ASN A 195 4.57 -29.22 13.83
C ASN A 195 5.36 -29.78 12.64
N LEU A 196 5.09 -29.29 11.42
CA LEU A 196 5.83 -29.71 10.22
C LEU A 196 7.31 -29.34 10.30
N ILE A 197 7.64 -28.14 10.81
CA ILE A 197 9.02 -27.72 11.03
C ILE A 197 9.69 -28.63 12.06
N ALA A 198 9.04 -28.89 13.20
CA ALA A 198 9.59 -29.77 14.24
C ALA A 198 9.85 -31.20 13.75
N THR A 199 9.00 -31.71 12.84
CA THR A 199 9.11 -33.08 12.31
C THR A 199 10.14 -33.18 11.19
N CYS A 200 10.15 -32.23 10.26
CA CYS A 200 10.94 -32.29 9.03
C CYS A 200 12.28 -31.54 9.10
N HIS A 201 12.44 -30.60 10.02
CA HIS A 201 13.67 -29.82 10.22
C HIS A 201 14.09 -29.95 11.68
N LYS A 202 14.78 -31.06 11.99
CA LYS A 202 15.54 -31.22 13.24
C LYS A 202 16.82 -30.36 13.19
N GLU A 203 16.69 -29.06 12.94
CA GLU A 203 17.82 -28.15 13.18
C GLU A 203 18.03 -28.09 14.69
N LYS A 204 19.21 -28.53 15.14
CA LYS A 204 19.66 -28.32 16.52
C LYS A 204 19.56 -26.82 16.80
N ARG A 205 18.79 -26.48 17.84
CA ARG A 205 18.70 -25.14 18.41
C ARG A 205 20.07 -24.48 18.56
#